data_AF-A0A4R7BSL4-F1
#
_entry.id   AF-A0A4R7BSL4-F1
#
_cell.length_a   1.000
_cell.length_b   1.000
_cell.length_c   1.000
_cell.angle_alpha   90.00
_cell.angle_beta   90.00
_cell.angle_gamma   90.00
#
_symmetry.space_group_name_H-M   'P 1'
#
loop_
_entity.id
_entity.type
_entity.pdbx_description
1 polymer ?
#
loop_
_entity_poly.entity_id
_entity_poly.type
_entity_poly.pdbx_seq_one_letter_code
_entity_poly.pdbx_strand_id
1 'polypeptide(L)'
;MWRLGRALYRPSWMKRLLLPLLALVFLLAAVMYGVGGWPDGRQWASLLRRPDLVAMTLALLVVWANMHLISVAILTARFSSFAIAGKIVVLSFSEDGVDADVEGVASHVPWNRFAARIEQDDRVLLKIARWEALTVPRRSFPDDASWQDALALLRQRVPHEG
;
A
#
# COMPACT_ATOMS: atom_id res chain seq x y z
N MET A 1 23.55 11.81 16.33
CA MET A 1 23.10 13.10 15.75
C MET A 1 23.17 13.00 14.23
N TRP A 2 22.09 12.57 13.58
CA TRP A 2 21.95 12.56 12.11
C TRP A 2 20.53 13.01 11.75
N ARG A 3 20.48 13.86 10.74
CA ARG A 3 19.46 14.90 10.50
C ARG A 3 18.30 14.39 9.65
N LEU A 4 17.08 14.73 10.08
CA LEU A 4 15.97 15.24 9.26
C LEU A 4 15.85 14.73 7.80
N GLY A 5 15.65 13.42 7.65
CA GLY A 5 15.15 12.78 6.43
C GLY A 5 13.65 12.51 6.46
N ARG A 6 12.85 13.34 7.14
CA ARG A 6 11.39 13.35 6.98
C ARG A 6 11.06 14.04 5.64
N ALA A 7 11.50 13.41 4.56
CA ALA A 7 11.03 13.74 3.22
C ALA A 7 9.56 13.33 3.14
N LEU A 8 8.70 14.30 3.46
CA LEU A 8 7.36 14.43 2.90
C LEU A 8 6.59 13.12 2.80
N TYR A 9 6.26 12.53 3.96
CA TYR A 9 5.01 11.79 4.10
C TYR A 9 3.88 12.82 3.96
N ARG A 10 3.69 13.37 2.75
CA ARG A 10 2.49 14.14 2.39
C ARG A 10 1.39 13.12 2.50
N PRO A 11 0.61 13.17 3.57
CA PRO A 11 -0.17 12.02 3.88
C PRO A 11 -1.31 12.02 2.85
N SER A 12 -1.34 10.99 2.01
CA SER A 12 -2.18 10.95 0.82
C SER A 12 -3.67 11.09 1.14
N TRP A 13 -4.05 10.95 2.41
CA TRP A 13 -5.38 11.28 2.93
C TRP A 13 -5.77 12.75 2.70
N MET A 14 -4.83 13.71 2.76
CA MET A 14 -5.14 15.13 2.54
C MET A 14 -5.61 15.41 1.12
N LYS A 15 -4.96 14.80 0.11
CA LYS A 15 -5.42 14.89 -1.29
C LYS A 15 -6.77 14.17 -1.50
N ARG A 16 -7.03 13.11 -0.72
CA ARG A 16 -8.28 12.32 -0.78
C ARG A 16 -9.46 13.04 -0.12
N LEU A 17 -9.24 13.85 0.93
CA LEU A 17 -10.27 14.68 1.54
C LEU A 17 -10.49 16.01 0.81
N LEU A 18 -9.52 16.48 0.03
CA LEU A 18 -9.63 17.75 -0.68
C LEU A 18 -10.80 17.76 -1.68
N LEU A 19 -10.95 16.71 -2.48
CA LEU A 19 -12.00 16.58 -3.49
C LEU A 19 -13.43 16.61 -2.91
N PRO A 20 -13.79 15.78 -1.91
CA PRO A 20 -15.13 15.83 -1.31
C PRO A 20 -15.37 17.14 -0.56
N LEU A 21 -14.34 17.74 0.04
CA LEU A 21 -14.46 19.02 0.71
C LEU A 21 -14.69 20.16 -0.29
N LEU A 22 -14.01 20.14 -1.44
CA LEU A 22 -14.28 21.06 -2.56
C LEU A 22 -15.67 20.87 -3.15
N ALA A 23 -16.13 19.62 -3.31
CA ALA A 23 -17.48 19.34 -3.79
C ALA A 23 -18.54 19.83 -2.80
N LEU A 24 -18.32 19.65 -1.50
CA LEU A 24 -19.19 20.15 -0.44
C LEU A 24 -19.24 21.69 -0.45
N VAL A 25 -18.08 22.34 -0.55
CA VAL A 25 -17.98 23.81 -0.64
C VAL A 25 -18.67 24.32 -1.90
N PHE A 26 -18.50 23.66 -3.04
CA PHE A 26 -19.17 24.02 -4.29
C PHE A 26 -20.69 23.87 -4.18
N LEU A 27 -21.17 22.79 -3.57
CA LEU A 27 -22.60 22.58 -3.31
C LEU A 27 -23.16 23.68 -2.39
N LEU A 28 -22.44 24.03 -1.33
CA LEU A 28 -22.80 25.12 -0.42
C LEU A 28 -22.83 26.47 -1.14
N ALA A 29 -21.85 26.76 -1.99
CA ALA A 29 -21.79 27.97 -2.78
C ALA A 29 -22.94 28.05 -3.80
N ALA A 30 -23.29 26.95 -4.46
CA ALA A 30 -24.43 26.88 -5.38
C ALA A 30 -25.76 27.13 -4.65
N VAL A 31 -25.92 26.60 -3.45
CA VAL A 31 -27.08 26.88 -2.58
C VAL A 31 -27.12 28.35 -2.18
N MET A 32 -26.00 28.92 -1.75
CA MET A 32 -25.93 30.35 -1.40
C MET A 32 -26.23 31.26 -2.60
N TYR A 33 -25.73 30.92 -3.79
CA TYR A 33 -25.97 31.66 -5.02
C TYR A 33 -27.44 31.63 -5.43
N GLY A 34 -28.07 30.45 -5.39
CA GLY A 34 -29.49 30.30 -5.75
C GLY A 34 -30.46 31.01 -4.79
N VAL A 35 -30.06 31.19 -3.53
CA VAL A 35 -30.86 31.84 -2.49
C VAL A 35 -30.51 33.34 -2.34
N GLY A 36 -29.40 33.79 -2.94
CA GLY A 36 -28.95 35.18 -2.88
C GLY A 36 -28.25 35.56 -1.57
N GLY A 37 -27.74 34.60 -0.81
CA GLY A 37 -27.10 34.85 0.49
C GLY A 37 -26.96 33.60 1.36
N TRP A 38 -26.59 33.80 2.64
CA TRP A 38 -26.57 32.72 3.62
C TRP A 38 -28.00 32.31 3.95
N PRO A 39 -28.37 31.01 3.89
CA PRO A 39 -29.76 30.64 4.05
C PRO A 39 -30.21 30.77 5.49
N ASP A 40 -31.37 31.40 5.70
CA ASP A 40 -32.02 31.42 7.01
C ASP A 40 -32.60 30.03 7.35
N GLY A 41 -32.86 29.76 8.63
CA GLY A 41 -33.37 28.45 9.09
C GLY A 41 -34.62 27.96 8.35
N ARG A 42 -35.50 28.86 7.88
CA ARG A 42 -36.68 28.50 7.07
C ARG A 42 -36.31 28.04 5.66
N GLN A 43 -35.27 28.61 5.07
CA GLN A 43 -34.79 28.24 3.74
C GLN A 43 -34.09 26.87 3.79
N TRP A 44 -33.32 26.58 4.84
CA TRP A 44 -32.81 25.24 5.11
C TRP A 44 -33.93 24.20 5.23
N ALA A 45 -34.97 24.52 6.00
CA ALA A 45 -36.14 23.65 6.13
C ALA A 45 -36.84 23.41 4.78
N SER A 46 -36.87 24.41 3.89
CA SER A 46 -37.46 24.27 2.55
C SER A 46 -36.61 23.39 1.62
N LEU A 47 -35.27 23.47 1.71
CA LEU A 47 -34.36 22.64 0.94
C LEU A 47 -34.40 21.18 1.41
N LEU A 48 -34.48 20.94 2.71
CA LEU A 48 -34.62 19.59 3.28
C LEU A 48 -35.98 18.95 2.99
N ARG A 49 -37.00 19.76 2.69
CA ARG A 49 -38.31 19.29 2.23
C ARG A 49 -38.35 18.91 0.75
N ARG A 50 -37.27 19.10 0.00
CA ARG A 50 -37.14 18.68 -1.41
C ARG A 50 -36.54 17.27 -1.46
N PRO A 51 -37.37 16.22 -1.58
CA PRO A 51 -36.91 14.83 -1.47
C PRO A 51 -35.95 14.45 -2.62
N ASP A 52 -36.07 15.10 -3.77
CA ASP A 52 -35.20 14.98 -4.94
C ASP A 52 -33.75 15.40 -4.63
N LEU A 53 -33.55 16.56 -4.00
CA LEU A 53 -32.21 17.04 -3.62
C LEU A 53 -31.59 16.17 -2.53
N VAL A 54 -32.39 15.76 -1.54
CA VAL A 54 -31.94 14.86 -0.48
C VAL A 54 -31.52 13.51 -1.07
N ALA A 55 -32.35 12.91 -1.93
CA ALA A 55 -32.04 11.64 -2.59
C ALA A 55 -30.78 11.71 -3.46
N MET A 56 -30.62 12.78 -4.25
CA MET A 56 -29.43 12.98 -5.09
C MET A 56 -28.16 13.13 -4.23
N THR A 57 -28.23 13.88 -3.14
CA THR A 57 -27.10 14.07 -2.21
C THR A 57 -26.74 12.76 -1.51
N LEU A 58 -27.75 12.00 -1.07
CA LEU A 58 -27.54 10.68 -0.46
C LEU A 58 -26.92 9.70 -1.46
N ALA A 59 -27.40 9.68 -2.71
CA ALA A 59 -26.87 8.82 -3.76
C ALA A 59 -25.39 9.13 -4.06
N LEU A 60 -25.02 10.40 -4.13
CA LEU A 60 -23.63 10.85 -4.29
C LEU A 60 -22.74 10.40 -3.12
N LEU A 61 -23.22 10.54 -1.88
CA LEU A 61 -22.50 10.06 -0.69
C LEU A 61 -22.33 8.54 -0.69
N VAL A 62 -23.36 7.79 -1.10
CA VAL A 62 -23.32 6.33 -1.19
C VAL A 62 -22.34 5.88 -2.28
N VAL A 63 -22.36 6.48 -3.47
CA VAL A 63 -21.40 6.17 -4.55
C VAL A 63 -19.96 6.47 -4.10
N TRP A 64 -19.75 7.61 -3.43
CA TRP A 64 -18.44 7.98 -2.90
C TRP A 64 -17.96 7.02 -1.81
N ALA A 65 -18.83 6.66 -0.85
CA ALA A 65 -18.52 5.70 0.21
C ALA A 65 -18.22 4.30 -0.36
N ASN A 66 -18.98 3.87 -1.37
CA ASN A 66 -18.74 2.58 -2.03
C ASN A 66 -17.43 2.56 -2.84
N MET A 67 -17.06 3.65 -3.53
CA MET A 67 -15.72 3.75 -4.13
C MET A 67 -14.62 3.62 -3.08
N HIS A 68 -14.84 4.17 -1.88
CA HIS A 68 -13.92 3.99 -0.76
C HIS A 68 -13.84 2.52 -0.30
N LEU A 69 -14.97 1.85 -0.10
CA LEU A 69 -15.00 0.44 0.27
C LEU A 69 -14.34 -0.46 -0.77
N ILE A 70 -14.58 -0.22 -2.06
CA ILE A 70 -13.93 -0.95 -3.16
C ILE A 70 -12.42 -0.69 -3.16
N SER A 71 -11.98 0.56 -2.96
CA SER A 71 -10.55 0.88 -2.93
C SER A 71 -9.84 0.24 -1.73
N VAL A 72 -10.49 0.18 -0.56
CA VAL A 72 -9.99 -0.52 0.63
C VAL A 72 -9.96 -2.02 0.39
N ALA A 73 -11.00 -2.60 -0.21
CA ALA A 73 -11.06 -4.03 -0.55
C ALA A 73 -9.97 -4.44 -1.55
N ILE A 74 -9.70 -3.62 -2.57
CA ILE A 74 -8.60 -3.85 -3.53
C ILE A 74 -7.24 -3.72 -2.83
N LEU A 75 -7.09 -2.73 -1.94
CA LEU A 75 -5.87 -2.57 -1.13
C LEU A 75 -5.67 -3.77 -0.21
N THR A 76 -6.68 -4.22 0.53
CA THR A 76 -6.57 -5.38 1.41
C THR A 76 -6.37 -6.68 0.63
N ALA A 77 -7.02 -6.87 -0.51
CA ALA A 77 -6.81 -8.02 -1.38
C ALA A 77 -5.41 -8.05 -2.01
N ARG A 78 -4.82 -6.88 -2.32
CA ARG A 78 -3.41 -6.81 -2.76
C ARG A 78 -2.41 -6.90 -1.62
N PHE A 79 -2.77 -6.44 -0.42
CA PHE A 79 -1.95 -6.61 0.78
C PHE A 79 -2.00 -8.04 1.36
N SER A 80 -3.07 -8.80 1.12
CA SER A 80 -3.11 -10.23 1.47
C SER A 80 -2.15 -11.06 0.62
N SER A 81 -1.71 -10.58 -0.56
CA SER A 81 -0.58 -11.19 -1.28
C SER A 81 0.78 -10.92 -0.62
N PHE A 82 0.86 -9.96 0.32
CA PHE A 82 2.01 -9.79 1.23
C PHE A 82 1.86 -10.58 2.55
N ALA A 83 0.83 -11.44 2.67
CA ALA A 83 0.59 -12.27 3.86
C ALA A 83 1.55 -13.47 4.01
N ILE A 84 2.82 -13.26 3.67
CA ILE A 84 3.93 -14.01 4.25
C ILE A 84 4.31 -13.41 5.62
N ALA A 85 3.86 -12.19 5.92
CA ALA A 85 4.04 -11.56 7.23
C ALA A 85 3.40 -12.38 8.35
N GLY A 86 4.22 -13.10 9.13
CA GLY A 86 3.80 -13.94 10.26
C GLY A 86 3.84 -15.44 10.00
N LYS A 87 4.14 -15.89 8.77
CA LYS A 87 4.32 -17.31 8.44
C LYS A 87 5.79 -17.71 8.57
N ILE A 88 6.03 -18.95 9.00
CA ILE A 88 7.37 -19.54 8.97
C ILE A 88 7.67 -19.91 7.52
N VAL A 89 8.69 -19.26 6.96
CA VAL A 89 9.19 -19.57 5.62
C VAL A 89 10.55 -20.22 5.76
N VAL A 90 10.69 -21.43 5.23
CA VAL A 90 11.99 -22.09 5.11
C VAL A 90 12.52 -21.79 3.73
N LEU A 91 13.66 -21.09 3.66
CA LEU A 91 14.35 -20.79 2.42
C LEU A 91 15.58 -21.70 2.31
N SER A 92 15.66 -22.43 1.20
CA SER A 92 16.83 -23.20 0.82
C SER A 92 17.41 -22.60 -0.45
N PHE A 93 18.70 -22.30 -0.42
CA PHE A 93 19.42 -21.74 -1.57
C PHE A 93 20.14 -22.88 -2.28
N SER A 94 19.82 -23.12 -3.55
CA SER A 94 20.39 -24.17 -4.39
C SER A 94 21.11 -23.59 -5.61
N GLU A 95 21.79 -24.43 -6.39
CA GLU A 95 22.48 -23.95 -7.60
C GLU A 95 21.52 -23.42 -8.67
N ASP A 96 20.29 -23.96 -8.70
CA ASP A 96 19.28 -23.65 -9.70
C ASP A 96 18.39 -22.45 -9.31
N GLY A 97 18.22 -22.21 -8.01
CA GLY A 97 17.39 -21.11 -7.53
C GLY A 97 17.25 -21.03 -6.02
N VAL A 98 16.12 -20.44 -5.60
CA VAL A 98 15.69 -20.37 -4.21
C VAL A 98 14.42 -21.19 -4.06
N ASP A 99 14.50 -22.21 -3.22
CA ASP A 99 13.36 -23.02 -2.82
C ASP A 99 12.77 -22.42 -1.54
N ALA A 100 11.49 -22.03 -1.60
CA ALA A 100 10.76 -21.48 -0.48
C ALA A 100 9.59 -22.41 -0.12
N ASP A 101 9.61 -22.93 1.11
CA ASP A 101 8.49 -23.67 1.70
C ASP A 101 7.74 -22.77 2.68
N VAL A 102 6.45 -22.57 2.42
CA VAL A 102 5.52 -21.81 3.26
C VAL A 102 4.38 -22.73 3.66
N GLU A 103 4.38 -23.19 4.91
CA GLU A 103 3.31 -24.03 5.48
C GLU A 103 2.98 -25.27 4.62
N GLY A 104 3.99 -25.91 4.01
CA GLY A 104 3.82 -27.10 3.17
C GLY A 104 3.57 -26.79 1.70
N VAL A 105 3.56 -25.51 1.30
CA VAL A 105 3.56 -25.09 -0.10
C VAL A 105 5.01 -24.81 -0.51
N ALA A 106 5.61 -25.78 -1.18
CA ALA A 106 6.93 -25.62 -1.80
C ALA A 106 6.82 -24.82 -3.10
N SER A 107 7.68 -23.83 -3.25
CA SER A 107 7.81 -22.99 -4.44
C SER A 107 9.29 -22.86 -4.81
N HIS A 108 9.58 -22.96 -6.10
CA HIS A 108 10.94 -22.80 -6.63
C HIS A 108 11.03 -21.52 -7.45
N VAL A 109 11.96 -20.65 -7.10
CA VAL A 109 12.22 -19.39 -7.80
C VAL A 109 13.61 -19.45 -8.45
N PRO A 110 13.69 -19.58 -9.79
CA PRO A 110 14.99 -19.67 -10.47
C PRO A 110 15.74 -18.34 -10.41
N TRP A 111 17.08 -18.40 -10.43
CA TRP A 111 17.93 -17.21 -10.26
C TRP A 111 17.63 -16.09 -11.27
N ASN A 112 17.25 -16.43 -12.50
CA ASN A 112 16.94 -15.48 -13.57
C ASN A 112 15.70 -14.60 -13.29
N ARG A 113 14.89 -14.93 -12.28
CA ARG A 113 13.74 -14.12 -11.85
C ARG A 113 14.15 -12.99 -10.92
N PHE A 114 15.32 -13.04 -10.30
CA PHE A 114 15.77 -11.97 -9.41
C PHE A 114 16.37 -10.83 -10.24
N ALA A 115 15.68 -9.70 -10.23
CA ALA A 115 16.10 -8.49 -10.91
C ALA A 115 17.25 -7.79 -10.19
N ALA A 116 17.29 -7.87 -8.85
CA ALA A 116 18.24 -7.12 -8.04
C ALA A 116 18.37 -7.62 -6.61
N ARG A 117 19.52 -7.33 -6.00
CA ARG A 117 19.83 -7.44 -4.58
C ARG A 117 20.02 -6.05 -3.99
N ILE A 118 19.44 -5.80 -2.82
CA ILE A 118 19.71 -4.63 -1.97
C ILE A 118 20.20 -5.15 -0.62
N GLU A 119 21.45 -4.85 -0.27
CA GLU A 119 22.06 -5.21 1.00
C GLU A 119 21.77 -4.13 2.06
N GLN A 120 21.39 -4.54 3.26
CA GLN A 120 21.22 -3.69 4.44
C GLN A 120 21.95 -4.31 5.62
N ASP A 121 22.19 -3.54 6.68
CA ASP A 121 22.99 -3.96 7.84
C ASP A 121 22.49 -5.27 8.48
N ASP A 122 21.17 -5.50 8.51
CA ASP A 122 20.54 -6.64 9.20
C ASP A 122 19.76 -7.60 8.28
N ARG A 123 19.73 -7.34 6.97
CA ARG A 123 18.92 -8.11 6.01
C ARG A 123 19.38 -7.90 4.57
N VAL A 124 18.97 -8.82 3.71
CA VAL A 124 19.08 -8.67 2.25
C VAL A 124 17.69 -8.71 1.64
N LEU A 125 17.44 -7.78 0.72
CA LEU A 125 16.22 -7.76 -0.09
C LEU A 125 16.56 -8.28 -1.49
N LEU A 126 15.83 -9.28 -1.95
CA LEU A 126 15.94 -9.85 -3.29
C LEU A 126 14.68 -9.49 -4.07
N LYS A 127 14.82 -8.64 -5.07
CA LYS A 127 13.72 -8.15 -5.90
C LYS A 127 13.45 -9.15 -7.02
N ILE A 128 12.23 -9.67 -7.09
CA ILE A 128 11.78 -10.64 -8.10
C ILE A 128 11.04 -9.91 -9.22
N ALA A 129 10.12 -9.01 -8.85
CA ALA A 129 9.35 -8.19 -9.79
C ALA A 129 9.17 -6.77 -9.25
N ARG A 130 8.53 -5.89 -10.04
CA ARG A 130 8.27 -4.49 -9.66
C ARG A 130 7.59 -4.35 -8.28
N TRP A 131 6.84 -5.35 -7.86
CA TRP A 131 6.06 -5.34 -6.61
C TRP A 131 6.29 -6.58 -5.73
N GLU A 132 7.30 -7.39 -6.03
CA GLU A 132 7.57 -8.64 -5.33
C GLU A 132 9.04 -8.69 -4.92
N ALA A 133 9.28 -8.86 -3.62
CA ALA A 133 10.62 -8.93 -3.06
C ALA A 133 10.64 -9.95 -1.92
N LEU A 134 11.69 -10.76 -1.89
CA LEU A 134 12.00 -11.69 -0.82
C LEU A 134 12.91 -10.99 0.19
N THR A 135 12.55 -11.01 1.47
CA THR A 135 13.39 -10.48 2.54
C THR A 135 14.06 -11.62 3.28
N VAL A 136 15.39 -11.58 3.33
CA VAL A 136 16.22 -12.57 4.01
C VAL A 136 16.92 -11.88 5.18
N PRO A 137 16.39 -11.99 6.41
CA PRO A 137 16.97 -11.32 7.56
C PRO A 137 18.17 -12.12 8.10
N ARG A 138 19.18 -11.42 8.63
CA ARG A 138 20.39 -12.03 9.21
C ARG A 138 20.07 -13.06 10.29
N ARG A 139 19.04 -12.80 11.11
CA ARG A 139 18.59 -13.69 12.20
C ARG A 139 18.08 -15.06 11.75
N SER A 140 17.82 -15.26 10.46
CA SER A 140 17.43 -16.57 9.91
C SER A 140 18.60 -17.55 9.82
N PHE A 141 19.83 -17.09 10.05
CA PHE A 141 21.04 -17.91 9.99
C PHE A 141 21.58 -18.19 11.39
N PRO A 142 22.02 -19.42 11.68
CA PRO A 142 22.48 -19.82 13.00
C PRO A 142 23.74 -19.07 13.44
N ASP A 143 24.62 -18.74 12.51
CA ASP A 143 25.90 -18.08 12.77
C ASP A 143 26.28 -17.09 11.65
N ASP A 144 27.36 -16.33 11.87
CA ASP A 144 27.85 -15.34 10.91
C ASP A 144 28.49 -16.00 9.68
N ALA A 145 29.08 -17.18 9.83
CA ALA A 145 29.72 -17.90 8.72
C ALA A 145 28.68 -18.29 7.66
N SER A 146 27.59 -18.93 8.09
CA SER A 146 26.46 -19.32 7.25
C SER A 146 25.82 -18.12 6.56
N TRP A 147 25.76 -16.98 7.26
CA TRP A 147 25.31 -15.72 6.66
C TRP A 147 26.24 -15.23 5.56
N GLN A 148 27.55 -15.22 5.79
CA GLN A 148 28.53 -14.78 4.80
C GLN A 148 28.56 -15.71 3.58
N ASP A 149 28.42 -17.01 3.76
CA ASP A 149 28.36 -18.00 2.68
C ASP A 149 27.11 -17.77 1.80
N ALA A 150 25.95 -17.59 2.43
CA ALA A 150 24.72 -17.26 1.72
C ALA A 150 24.83 -15.91 0.99
N LEU A 151 25.42 -14.91 1.63
CA LEU A 151 25.63 -13.59 1.04
C LEU A 151 26.60 -13.66 -0.15
N ALA A 152 27.66 -14.46 -0.08
CA ALA A 152 28.58 -14.69 -1.19
C ALA A 152 27.89 -15.33 -2.39
N LEU A 153 27.03 -16.34 -2.14
CA LEU A 153 26.22 -16.97 -3.18
C LEU A 153 25.23 -15.98 -3.82
N LEU A 154 24.53 -15.19 -3.00
CA LEU A 154 23.65 -14.13 -3.50
C LEU A 154 24.43 -13.10 -4.32
N ARG A 155 25.64 -12.73 -3.87
CA ARG A 155 26.56 -11.82 -4.57
C ARG A 155 26.96 -12.30 -5.95
N GLN A 156 27.16 -13.61 -6.09
CA GLN A 156 27.51 -14.24 -7.35
C GLN A 156 26.32 -14.32 -8.32
N ARG A 157 25.11 -14.59 -7.81
CA ARG A 157 23.95 -14.95 -8.65
C ARG A 157 23.02 -13.77 -8.98
N VAL A 158 22.95 -12.76 -8.13
CA VAL A 158 22.02 -11.64 -8.28
C VAL A 158 22.81 -10.34 -8.47
N PRO A 159 22.42 -9.44 -9.38
CA PRO A 159 23.09 -8.14 -9.52
C PRO A 159 22.75 -7.21 -8.34
N HIS A 160 23.69 -6.35 -7.94
CA HIS A 160 23.46 -5.34 -6.90
C HIS A 160 22.70 -4.14 -7.48
N GLU A 161 21.61 -3.71 -6.84
CA GLU A 161 20.89 -2.47 -7.15
C GLU A 161 21.38 -1.39 -6.18
N GLY A 162 22.18 -0.45 -6.71
CA GLY A 162 22.77 0.66 -5.98
C GLY A 162 21.83 1.84 -5.83
#